data_AF-A0A5N9EJQ1-F1
#
_entry.id   AF-A0A5N9EJQ1-F1
#
_cell.length_a   1.000
_cell.length_b   1.000
_cell.length_c   1.000
_cell.angle_alpha   90.00
_cell.angle_beta   90.00
_cell.angle_gamma   90.00
#
_symmetry.space_group_name_H-M   'P 1'
#
loop_
_entity.id
_entity.type
_entity.pdbx_description
1 polymer ?
#
loop_
_entity_poly.entity_id
_entity_poly.type
_entity_poly.pdbx_seq_one_letter_code
_entity_poly.pdbx_strand_id
1 'polypeptide(L)' 'MSTDPKGVGPVLVGRAAPDFTLPMSEGEFISLQGLRGRKILLVFLRHFA' A
#
# COMPACT_ATOMS: atom_id res chain seq x y z
N MET A 1 15.19 10.01 -16.60
CA MET A 1 15.33 9.47 -15.23
C MET A 1 14.58 10.41 -14.29
N SER A 2 13.44 10.00 -13.74
CA SER A 2 12.68 10.79 -12.77
C SER A 2 12.76 10.07 -11.42
N THR A 3 13.70 10.50 -10.58
CA THR A 3 13.82 10.05 -9.18
C THR A 3 13.05 11.03 -8.30
N ASP A 4 11.74 11.10 -8.52
CA ASP A 4 10.83 11.83 -7.63
C ASP A 4 10.12 10.77 -6.78
N PRO A 5 10.35 10.69 -5.46
CA PRO A 5 9.66 9.74 -4.61
C PRO A 5 8.21 10.22 -4.44
N LYS A 6 7.36 9.95 -5.44
CA LYS A 6 5.92 10.21 -5.38
C LYS A 6 5.31 9.45 -4.21
N GLY A 7 5.14 10.10 -3.07
CA GLY A 7 4.32 9.58 -1.96
C GLY A 7 4.92 9.62 -0.57
N VAL A 8 6.09 10.23 -0.34
CA VAL A 8 6.65 10.35 1.03
C VAL A 8 6.04 11.55 1.75
N GLY A 9 4.73 11.50 1.98
CA GLY A 9 4.03 12.41 2.87
C GLY A 9 3.75 11.72 4.21
N PRO A 10 3.54 12.47 5.31
CA PRO A 10 3.08 11.89 6.56
C PRO A 10 1.77 11.12 6.35
N VAL A 11 1.56 10.04 7.10
CA VAL A 11 0.26 9.34 7.13
C VAL A 11 -0.77 10.31 7.70
N LEU A 12 -1.67 10.80 6.85
CA LEU A 12 -2.67 11.79 7.24
C LEU A 12 -3.91 11.08 7.81
N VAL A 13 -4.10 11.17 9.13
CA VAL A 13 -5.30 10.64 9.80
C VAL A 13 -6.55 11.31 9.23
N GLY A 14 -7.59 10.52 8.98
CA GLY A 14 -8.87 10.99 8.42
C GLY A 14 -8.86 11.22 6.90
N ARG A 15 -7.71 11.08 6.23
CA ARG A 15 -7.64 11.04 4.76
C ARG A 15 -7.60 9.61 4.26
N ALA A 16 -8.10 9.41 3.04
CA ALA A 16 -7.96 8.13 2.36
C ALA A 16 -6.48 7.78 2.21
N ALA A 17 -6.12 6.54 2.57
CA ALA A 17 -4.80 6.02 2.28
C ALA A 17 -4.54 6.04 0.77
N PRO A 18 -3.32 6.38 0.32
CA PRO A 18 -2.95 6.31 -1.08
C PRO A 18 -3.14 4.89 -1.61
N ASP A 19 -3.63 4.78 -2.85
CA ASP A 19 -3.77 3.48 -3.48
C ASP A 19 -2.40 2.92 -3.88
N PHE A 20 -2.30 1.60 -3.77
CA PHE A 20 -1.15 0.83 -4.21
C PHE A 20 -1.61 -0.56 -4.65
N THR A 21 -0.75 -1.22 -5.42
CA THR A 21 -0.89 -2.63 -5.81
C THR A 21 0.39 -3.36 -5.47
N LEU A 22 0.28 -4.48 -4.76
CA LEU A 22 1.42 -5.31 -4.36
C LEU A 22 1.32 -6.69 -5.02
N PRO A 23 2.46 -7.29 -5.40
CA PRO A 23 2.49 -8.70 -5.77
C PRO A 23 2.23 -9.57 -4.54
N MET A 24 1.50 -10.66 -4.74
CA MET A 24 1.33 -11.74 -3.78
C MET A 24 2.40 -12.82 -4.02
N SER A 25 2.60 -13.69 -3.04
CA SER A 25 3.58 -14.79 -3.12
C SER A 25 3.36 -15.72 -4.31
N GLU A 26 2.11 -15.87 -4.76
CA GLU A 26 1.73 -16.76 -5.87
C GLU A 26 1.74 -16.05 -7.24
N GLY A 27 2.27 -14.83 -7.32
CA GLY A 27 2.39 -14.06 -8.57
C GLY A 27 1.12 -13.29 -8.98
N GLU A 28 0.03 -13.44 -8.23
CA GLU A 28 -1.13 -12.58 -8.33
C GLU A 28 -0.87 -11.18 -7.75
N PHE A 29 -1.79 -10.25 -7.96
CA PHE A 29 -1.69 -8.88 -7.45
C PHE A 29 -2.87 -8.54 -6.54
N ILE A 30 -2.59 -7.81 -5.47
CA ILE A 30 -3.61 -7.27 -4.57
C ILE A 30 -3.56 -5.74 -4.58
N SER A 31 -4.73 -5.10 -4.71
CA SER A 31 -4.84 -3.63 -4.68
C SER A 31 -5.59 -3.15 -3.44
N LEU A 32 -5.21 -1.98 -2.93
CA LEU A 32 -5.93 -1.36 -1.81
C LEU A 32 -7.38 -1.04 -2.17
N GLN A 33 -7.64 -0.61 -3.41
CA GLN A 33 -8.98 -0.35 -3.92
C GLN A 33 -9.89 -1.57 -3.81
N GLY A 34 -9.40 -2.75 -4.19
CA GLY A 34 -10.16 -4.01 -4.10
C GLY A 34 -10.51 -4.43 -2.67
N LEU A 35 -9.85 -3.85 -1.66
CA LEU A 35 -10.08 -4.14 -0.24
C LEU A 35 -10.97 -3.10 0.47
N ARG A 36 -11.42 -2.05 -0.24
CA ARG A 36 -12.27 -1.00 0.34
C ARG A 36 -13.64 -1.55 0.76
N GLY A 37 -14.33 -0.80 1.63
CA GLY A 37 -15.62 -1.19 2.22
C GLY A 37 -15.50 -2.12 3.43
N ARG A 38 -14.27 -2.45 3.84
CA ARG A 38 -13.96 -3.27 5.02
C ARG A 38 -12.96 -2.54 5.92
N LYS A 39 -12.97 -2.86 7.23
CA LYS A 39 -11.90 -2.44 8.14
C LYS A 39 -10.69 -3.33 7.87
N ILE A 40 -9.56 -2.73 7.50
CA ILE A 40 -8.33 -3.42 7.14
C ILE A 40 -7.15 -2.85 7.93
N LEU A 41 -6.13 -3.67 8.17
CA LEU A 41 -4.87 -3.27 8.77
C LEU A 41 -3.74 -3.58 7.77
N LEU A 42 -2.93 -2.58 7.45
CA LEU A 42 -1.74 -2.75 6.62
C LEU A 42 -0.52 -2.90 7.51
N VAL A 43 0.16 -4.03 7.39
CA VAL A 43 1.37 -4.34 8.19
C VAL A 43 2.57 -4.38 7.24
N PHE A 44 3.44 -3.37 7.35
CA PHE A 44 4.70 -3.31 6.61
C PHE A 44 5.82 -3.91 7.47
N LEU A 45 6.24 -5.13 7.14
CA LEU A 45 7.30 -5.84 7.86
C LEU A 45 8.65 -5.52 7.24
N ARG A 46 9.64 -5.17 8.08
CA ARG A 46 10.98 -4.73 7.63
C ARG A 46 11.90 -5.90 7.25
N HIS A 47 11.53 -7.14 7.58
CA HIS A 47 12.32 -8.33 7.32
C HIS A 47 11.40 -9.52 7.01
N PHE A 48 11.29 -9.88 5.74
CA PHE A 48 11.02 -11.25 5.32
C PHE A 48 12.22 -11.71 4.51
N ALA A 49 12.78 -12.85 4.92
CA ALA A 49 13.90 -13.51 4.28
C ALA A 49 13.44 -14.25 3.02
#